data_AF-A0A1J4KWG6-F1
#
_entry.id   AF-A0A1J4KWG6-F1
#
_cell.length_a   1.000
_cell.length_b   1.000
_cell.length_c   1.000
_cell.angle_alpha   90.00
_cell.angle_beta   90.00
_cell.angle_gamma   90.00
#
_symmetry.space_group_name_H-M   'P 1'
#
loop_
_entity.id
_entity.type
_entity.pdbx_description
1 polymer ?
#
loop_
_entity_poly.entity_id
_entity_poly.type
_entity_poly.pdbx_seq_one_letter_code
_entity_poly.pdbx_strand_id
1 'polypeptide(L)' 'MTTCPTRAWICAATYEGIAVWDIQEKKQIDLVQPNFPALSEKSKGRTPDCTSITWAEDGTVLYAGYNNGEIRVWEVRSE' A
#
# COMPACT_ATOMS: atom_id res chain seq x y z
N MET A 1 2.17 9.63 0.75
CA MET A 1 1.74 9.34 2.13
C MET A 1 0.32 9.84 2.32
N THR A 2 -0.51 9.13 3.06
CA THR A 2 -1.91 9.52 3.32
C THR A 2 -2.36 9.03 4.70
N THR A 3 -3.31 9.71 5.33
CA THR A 3 -3.90 9.31 6.62
C THR A 3 -5.22 8.61 6.38
N CYS A 4 -5.51 7.55 7.14
CA CYS A 4 -6.82 6.92 7.11
C CYS A 4 -7.88 7.90 7.67
N PRO A 5 -9.04 8.04 7.03
CA PRO A 5 -10.07 8.99 7.49
C PRO A 5 -10.79 8.52 8.76
N THR A 6 -10.88 7.21 9.01
CA THR A 6 -11.66 6.64 10.12
C THR A 6 -10.82 6.03 11.23
N ARG A 7 -9.53 5.74 10.99
CA ARG A 7 -8.60 5.15 11.96
C ARG A 7 -7.40 6.06 12.16
N ALA A 8 -6.77 5.99 13.33
CA ALA A 8 -5.55 6.73 13.63
C ALA A 8 -4.31 6.11 12.93
N TRP A 9 -4.42 5.88 11.62
CA TRP A 9 -3.41 5.22 10.81
C TRP A 9 -2.81 6.19 9.80
N ILE A 10 -1.51 6.01 9.55
CA ILE A 10 -0.81 6.66 8.44
C ILE A 10 -0.22 5.60 7.53
N CYS A 11 -0.40 5.80 6.22
CA CYS A 11 0.14 4.95 5.18
C CYS A 11 1.21 5.68 4.39
N ALA A 12 2.33 5.02 4.18
CA ALA A 12 3.44 5.52 3.37
C ALA A 12 3.81 4.50 2.30
N ALA A 13 3.73 4.93 1.04
CA ALA A 13 4.32 4.18 -0.07
C ALA A 13 5.84 4.29 0.03
N THR A 14 6.51 3.15 0.14
CA THR A 14 7.96 3.00 0.14
C THR A 14 8.39 2.19 -1.07
N TYR A 15 9.70 1.99 -1.23
CA TYR A 15 10.22 1.10 -2.26
C TYR A 15 9.77 -0.35 -2.06
N GLU A 16 9.72 -0.81 -0.82
CA GLU A 16 9.41 -2.21 -0.53
C GLU A 16 7.91 -2.50 -0.56
N GLY A 17 7.06 -1.50 -0.34
CA GLY A 17 5.61 -1.70 -0.29
C GLY A 17 4.89 -0.49 0.30
N ILE A 18 3.74 -0.72 0.92
CA ILE A 18 2.99 0.31 1.64
C ILE A 18 3.08 0.01 3.13
N ALA A 19 3.88 0.80 3.84
CA ALA A 19 3.98 0.70 5.29
C ALA A 19 2.74 1.32 5.94
N VAL A 20 2.13 0.59 6.86
CA VAL A 20 0.95 1.03 7.63
C VAL A 20 1.35 1.16 9.08
N TRP A 21 1.12 2.35 9.64
CA TRP A 21 1.47 2.69 11.00
C TRP A 21 0.25 3.07 11.79
N ASP A 22 0.14 2.55 13.00
CA ASP A 22 -0.79 3.05 14.01
C ASP A 22 -0.11 4.18 14.78
N ILE A 23 -0.73 5.37 14.73
CA ILE A 23 -0.20 6.59 15.34
C ILE A 23 -0.42 6.58 16.86
N GLN A 24 -1.50 5.96 17.34
CA GLN A 24 -1.78 5.89 18.78
C GLN A 24 -0.79 4.96 19.47
N GLU A 25 -0.57 3.78 18.88
CA GLU A 25 0.37 2.77 19.39
C GLU A 25 1.83 3.07 19.00
N LYS A 26 2.06 4.06 18.12
CA LYS A 26 3.38 4.46 17.59
C LYS A 26 4.16 3.29 17.00
N LYS A 27 3.47 2.39 16.30
CA LYS A 27 4.03 1.13 15.81
C LYS A 27 3.64 0.89 14.37
N GLN A 28 4.55 0.30 13.60
CA GLN A 28 4.21 -0.26 12.29
C GLN A 28 3.36 -1.52 12.48
N ILE A 29 2.14 -1.49 11.98
CA ILE A 29 1.20 -2.60 12.09
C ILE A 29 1.24 -3.52 10.88
N ASP A 30 1.66 -3.00 9.72
CA ASP A 30 1.78 -3.82 8.51
C ASP A 30 2.79 -3.26 7.49
N LEU A 31 3.26 -4.12 6.59
CA LEU A 31 3.96 -3.78 5.36
C LEU A 31 3.28 -4.50 4.19
N VAL A 32 2.39 -3.79 3.51
CA VAL A 32 1.58 -4.37 2.45
C VAL A 32 2.40 -4.42 1.16
N GLN A 33 2.67 -5.63 0.68
CA GLN A 33 3.40 -5.86 -0.57
C GLN A 33 2.49 -6.55 -1.60
N PRO A 34 2.29 -5.96 -2.78
CA PRO A 34 1.61 -6.66 -3.86
C PRO A 34 2.48 -7.79 -4.41
N ASN A 35 1.86 -8.95 -4.63
CA ASN A 35 2.48 -10.02 -5.41
C ASN A 35 2.38 -9.67 -6.90
N PHE A 36 3.42 -9.05 -7.43
CA PHE A 36 3.58 -8.93 -8.87
C PHE A 36 4.02 -10.28 -9.45
N PRO A 37 3.42 -10.75 -10.56
CA PRO A 37 3.93 -11.94 -11.24
C PRO A 37 5.41 -11.72 -11.56
N ALA A 38 6.22 -12.77 -11.36
CA ALA A 38 7.64 -12.71 -11.64
C ALA A 38 7.83 -12.17 -13.06
N LEU A 39 8.45 -10.99 -13.14
CA LEU A 39 8.92 -10.45 -14.40
C LEU A 39 9.81 -11.55 -15.00
N SER A 40 9.50 -12.00 -16.22
CA SER A 40 10.15 -13.14 -16.90
C SER A 40 11.66 -13.20 -16.65
N GLU A 41 12.29 -14.37 -16.66
CA GLU A 41 13.76 -14.51 -16.42
C GLU A 41 14.65 -13.57 -17.28
N LYS A 42 14.13 -13.04 -18.39
CA LYS A 42 14.79 -12.05 -19.25
C LYS A 42 14.75 -10.61 -18.72
N SER A 43 13.77 -10.30 -17.88
CA SER A 43 13.68 -9.05 -17.14
C SER A 43 14.25 -9.29 -15.75
N LYS A 44 15.50 -8.87 -15.52
CA LYS A 44 16.05 -8.55 -14.19
C LYS A 44 15.30 -7.35 -13.56
N GLY A 45 13.99 -7.32 -13.71
CA GLY A 45 13.14 -6.17 -13.52
C GLY A 45 12.77 -6.05 -12.06
N ARG A 46 13.00 -4.86 -11.53
CA ARG A 46 12.52 -4.41 -10.22
C ARG A 46 10.99 -4.47 -10.18
N THR A 47 10.42 -4.85 -9.04
CA THR A 47 8.97 -4.78 -8.82
C THR A 47 8.47 -3.36 -9.03
N PRO A 48 7.27 -3.15 -9.61
CA PRO A 48 6.69 -1.83 -9.78
C PRO A 48 6.70 -1.01 -8.49
N ASP A 49 7.10 0.26 -8.60
CA ASP A 49 7.13 1.20 -7.47
C ASP A 49 5.74 1.80 -7.27
N CYS A 50 5.31 1.89 -6.01
CA CYS A 50 4.08 2.58 -5.65
C CYS A 50 4.30 4.10 -5.71
N THR A 51 3.51 4.80 -6.53
CA THR A 51 3.68 6.24 -6.82
C THR A 51 2.62 7.10 -6.15
N SER A 52 1.45 6.55 -5.88
CA SER A 52 0.32 7.26 -5.31
C SER A 52 -0.55 6.32 -4.49
N ILE A 53 -1.15 6.86 -3.42
CA ILE A 53 -2.06 6.13 -2.54
C ILE A 53 -3.20 7.04 -2.11
N THR A 54 -4.41 6.49 -2.00
CA THR A 54 -5.58 7.21 -1.50
C THR A 54 -6.55 6.29 -0.78
N TRP A 55 -7.16 6.77 0.29
CA TRP A 55 -8.19 6.05 1.03
C TRP A 55 -9.57 6.34 0.45
N ALA A 56 -10.47 5.34 0.51
CA ALA A 56 -11.91 5.58 0.44
C ALA A 56 -12.36 6.41 1.64
N GLU A 57 -13.43 7.17 1.49
CA GLU A 57 -13.95 8.08 2.53
C GLU A 57 -14.36 7.34 3.81
N ASP A 58 -14.86 6.11 3.69
CA ASP A 58 -15.22 5.24 4.81
C ASP A 58 -14.00 4.56 5.48
N GLY A 59 -12.80 4.73 4.93
CA GLY A 59 -11.56 4.12 5.41
C GLY A 59 -11.52 2.60 5.32
N THR A 60 -12.43 1.98 4.57
CA THR A 60 -12.48 0.52 4.39
C THR A 60 -11.57 0.03 3.26
N VAL A 61 -11.25 0.90 2.30
CA VAL A 61 -10.46 0.56 1.12
C VAL A 61 -9.29 1.52 0.93
N LEU A 62 -8.11 0.96 0.66
CA LEU A 62 -6.93 1.68 0.23
C LEU A 62 -6.65 1.37 -1.25
N TYR A 63 -6.53 2.42 -2.06
CA TYR A 63 -6.13 2.34 -3.47
C TYR A 63 -4.66 2.74 -3.62
N ALA A 64 -3.89 2.01 -4.42
CA ALA A 64 -2.54 2.40 -4.78
C ALA A 64 -2.28 2.30 -6.28
N GLY A 65 -1.66 3.34 -6.84
CA GLY A 65 -1.23 3.41 -8.23
C GLY A 65 0.27 3.16 -8.38
N TYR A 66 0.63 2.30 -9.32
CA TYR A 66 2.01 1.88 -9.58
C TYR A 66 2.55 2.46 -10.90
N ASN A 67 3.87 2.55 -11.00
CA ASN A 67 4.56 3.09 -12.18
C ASN A 67 4.40 2.24 -13.46
N ASN A 68 3.92 1.00 -13.34
CA ASN A 68 3.57 0.13 -14.47
C ASN A 68 2.13 0.37 -15.00
N GLY A 69 1.41 1.34 -14.44
CA GLY A 69 0.03 1.66 -14.81
C GLY A 69 -1.03 0.78 -14.14
N GLU A 70 -0.64 -0.14 -13.25
CA GLU A 70 -1.60 -0.94 -12.50
C GLU A 70 -2.11 -0.19 -11.26
N ILE A 71 -3.39 -0.41 -10.94
CA ILE A 71 -4.01 0.00 -9.68
C ILE A 71 -4.27 -1.27 -8.86
N ARG A 72 -3.88 -1.23 -7.59
CA ARG A 72 -4.16 -2.29 -6.62
C ARG A 72 -5.07 -1.75 -5.53
N VAL A 73 -5.89 -2.63 -4.99
CA VAL A 73 -6.95 -2.30 -4.03
C VAL A 73 -6.82 -3.24 -2.84
N TRP A 74 -6.79 -2.67 -1.64
CA TRP A 74 -6.77 -3.42 -0.39
C TRP A 74 -7.98 -3.07 0.44
N GLU A 75 -8.69 -4.09 0.88
CA GLU A 75 -9.81 -3.97 1.80
C GLU A 75 -9.31 -4.20 3.22
N VAL A 76 -9.62 -3.27 4.12
CA VAL A 76 -9.33 -3.39 5.54
C VAL A 76 -10.37 -4.31 6.15
N ARG A 77 -9.95 -5.52 6.55
CA ARG A 77 -10.78 -6.45 7.29
C ARG A 77 -10.46 -6.36 8.76
N SER A 78 -11.48 -6.18 9.58
CA SER A 78 -11.41 -6.56 11.00
C SER A 78 -11.54 -8.08 11.08
N GLU A 79 -10.63 -8.73 11.80
CA GLU A 79 -10.89 -10.09 12.29
C GLU A 79 -12.15 -10.13 13.17
#